data_AF-A0A1N6PL41-F1
#
_entry.id   AF-A0A1N6PL41-F1
#
_cell.length_a   1.000
_cell.length_b   1.000
_cell.length_c   1.000
_cell.angle_alpha   90.00
_cell.angle_beta   90.00
_cell.angle_gamma   90.00
#
_symmetry.space_group_name_H-M   'P 1'
#
loop_
_entity.id
_entity.type
_entity.pdbx_description
1 polymer ?
#
loop_
_entity_poly.entity_id
_entity_poly.type
_entity_poly.pdbx_seq_one_letter_code
_entity_poly.pdbx_strand_id
1 'polypeptide(L)'
;MDKQSFLCNEYERMIGSGEYVWSGWRDSFERFQADLWDMTPTSSAGRYLAPKDRELGFSPDNVEWHFRKTRPIGKMTKVRKNKIQAPPSRTKKVKRAPLTAAEKKNLAETAKEERRRKLAEEFEYWERKRNSSSGGS
;
A
#
# COMPACT_ATOMS: atom_id res chain seq x y z
N MET A 1 -19.74 7.92 5.05
CA MET A 1 -19.60 6.74 5.92
C MET A 1 -18.58 7.10 6.98
N ASP A 2 -18.99 7.07 8.23
CA ASP A 2 -18.14 7.47 9.35
C ASP A 2 -17.12 6.36 9.68
N LYS A 3 -15.99 6.75 10.28
CA LYS A 3 -14.88 5.84 10.62
C LYS A 3 -15.33 4.69 11.52
N GLN A 4 -16.18 4.99 12.51
CA GLN A 4 -16.74 3.99 13.42
C GLN A 4 -17.65 3.01 12.68
N SER A 5 -18.56 3.49 11.85
CA SER A 5 -19.46 2.63 11.05
C SER A 5 -18.67 1.76 10.07
N PHE A 6 -17.58 2.28 9.51
CA PHE A 6 -16.68 1.50 8.66
C PHE A 6 -16.02 0.36 9.43
N LEU A 7 -15.45 0.63 10.62
CA LEU A 7 -14.84 -0.39 11.47
C LEU A 7 -15.85 -1.43 11.96
N CYS A 8 -17.09 -1.01 12.28
CA CYS A 8 -18.16 -1.93 12.64
C CYS A 8 -18.46 -2.92 11.51
N ASN A 9 -18.67 -2.42 10.29
CA ASN A 9 -18.91 -3.27 9.12
C ASN A 9 -17.72 -4.20 8.81
N GLU A 10 -16.51 -3.70 9.04
CA GLU A 10 -15.28 -4.48 8.84
C GLU A 10 -15.15 -5.61 9.86
N TYR A 11 -15.48 -5.33 11.12
CA TYR A 11 -15.53 -6.30 12.20
C TYR A 11 -16.53 -7.42 11.90
N GLU A 12 -17.76 -7.08 11.52
CA GLU A 12 -18.78 -8.07 11.16
C GLU A 12 -18.31 -8.94 9.99
N ARG A 13 -17.70 -8.35 8.96
CA ARG A 13 -17.15 -9.12 7.83
C ARG A 13 -16.01 -10.04 8.27
N MET A 14 -15.13 -9.56 9.15
CA MET A 14 -14.01 -10.33 9.67
C MET A 14 -14.50 -11.55 10.46
N ILE A 15 -15.44 -11.35 11.39
CA ILE A 15 -16.03 -12.44 12.19
C ILE A 15 -16.78 -13.44 11.30
N GLY A 16 -17.50 -12.96 10.29
CA GLY A 16 -18.23 -13.80 9.33
C GLY A 16 -17.36 -14.46 8.24
N SER A 17 -16.06 -14.16 8.18
CA SER A 17 -15.17 -14.66 7.10
C SER A 17 -14.82 -16.14 7.22
N GLY A 18 -14.98 -16.72 8.42
CA GLY A 18 -14.52 -18.08 8.73
C GLY A 18 -12.99 -18.19 8.92
N GLU A 19 -12.23 -17.10 8.78
CA GLU A 19 -10.79 -17.08 9.07
C GLU A 19 -10.54 -17.05 10.59
N TYR A 20 -9.34 -17.44 11.01
CA TYR A 20 -8.93 -17.30 12.40
C TYR A 20 -8.89 -15.81 12.75
N VAL A 21 -9.45 -15.46 13.91
CA VAL A 21 -9.41 -14.10 14.46
C VAL A 21 -8.94 -14.22 15.90
N TRP A 22 -7.97 -13.40 16.26
CA TRP A 22 -7.43 -13.31 17.61
C TRP A 22 -8.54 -13.09 18.65
N SER A 23 -8.48 -13.83 19.75
CA SER A 23 -9.55 -13.87 20.76
C SER A 23 -9.89 -12.50 21.32
N GLY A 24 -8.88 -11.66 21.59
CA GLY A 24 -9.12 -10.32 22.14
C GLY A 24 -9.93 -9.40 21.23
N TRP A 25 -9.95 -9.65 19.91
CA TRP A 25 -10.85 -8.96 18.99
C TRP A 25 -12.22 -9.63 18.93
N ARG A 26 -12.30 -10.97 18.93
CA ARG A 26 -13.58 -11.70 18.96
C ARG A 26 -14.41 -11.38 20.21
N ASP A 27 -13.74 -11.23 21.35
CA ASP A 27 -14.38 -11.03 22.64
C ASP A 27 -14.76 -9.55 22.87
N SER A 28 -14.10 -8.62 22.17
CA SER A 28 -14.30 -7.19 22.36
C SER A 28 -14.13 -6.39 21.07
N PHE A 29 -15.26 -5.88 20.55
CA PHE A 29 -15.24 -4.91 19.45
C PHE A 29 -14.50 -3.62 19.83
N GLU A 30 -14.60 -3.17 21.08
CA GLU A 30 -13.91 -1.96 21.54
C GLU A 30 -12.39 -2.09 21.41
N ARG A 31 -11.85 -3.28 21.69
CA ARG A 31 -10.42 -3.54 21.55
C ARG A 31 -9.99 -3.57 20.08
N PHE A 32 -10.77 -4.24 19.22
CA PHE A 32 -10.60 -4.18 17.78
C PHE A 32 -10.62 -2.72 17.27
N GLN A 33 -11.58 -1.93 17.73
CA GLN A 33 -11.72 -0.54 17.32
C GLN A 33 -10.54 0.30 17.78
N ALA A 34 -10.10 0.14 19.03
CA ALA A 34 -8.96 0.87 19.59
C ALA A 34 -7.67 0.57 18.82
N ASP A 35 -7.37 -0.72 18.61
CA ASP A 35 -6.15 -1.16 17.92
C ASP A 35 -6.09 -0.64 16.46
N LEU A 36 -7.24 -0.58 15.79
CA LEU A 36 -7.32 -0.15 14.40
C LEU A 36 -7.61 1.34 14.22
N TRP A 37 -7.98 2.06 15.28
CA TRP A 37 -8.46 3.44 15.15
C TRP A 37 -7.41 4.29 14.45
N ASP A 38 -6.19 4.37 14.97
CA ASP A 38 -5.16 5.24 14.41
C ASP A 38 -4.63 4.76 13.06
N MET A 39 -4.66 3.45 12.80
CA MET A 39 -4.29 2.87 11.51
C MET A 39 -5.35 3.12 10.42
N THR A 40 -6.62 3.31 10.81
CA THR A 40 -7.72 3.47 9.86
C THR A 40 -7.70 4.86 9.23
N PRO A 41 -7.55 4.96 7.89
CA PRO A 41 -7.57 6.25 7.21
C PRO A 41 -8.92 6.94 7.36
N THR A 42 -8.92 8.28 7.40
CA THR A 42 -10.14 9.10 7.47
C THR A 42 -11.11 8.83 6.31
N SER A 43 -10.58 8.42 5.15
CA SER A 43 -11.37 7.99 4.00
C SER A 43 -11.40 6.47 3.93
N SER A 44 -12.58 5.86 4.06
CA SER A 44 -12.78 4.41 3.96
C SER A 44 -13.04 3.93 2.52
N ALA A 45 -13.09 4.84 1.54
CA ALA A 45 -13.61 4.53 0.21
C ALA A 45 -12.84 3.40 -0.50
N GLY A 46 -13.51 2.26 -0.65
CA GLY A 46 -12.99 1.08 -1.32
C GLY A 46 -11.93 0.31 -0.53
N ARG A 47 -11.71 0.61 0.75
CA ARG A 47 -10.75 -0.12 1.59
C ARG A 47 -11.40 -1.33 2.27
N TYR A 48 -10.58 -2.33 2.60
CA TYR A 48 -10.95 -3.46 3.44
C TYR A 48 -9.71 -3.99 4.18
N LEU A 49 -9.88 -4.50 5.39
CA LEU A 49 -8.86 -5.12 6.21
C LEU A 49 -8.61 -6.54 5.71
N ALA A 50 -7.36 -6.96 5.58
CA ALA A 50 -7.03 -8.35 5.34
C ALA A 50 -5.79 -8.74 6.15
N PRO A 51 -5.59 -10.04 6.43
CA PRO A 51 -4.37 -10.47 7.07
C PRO A 51 -3.19 -10.39 6.10
N LYS A 52 -2.02 -9.95 6.61
CA LYS A 52 -0.76 -9.94 5.86
C LYS A 52 -0.33 -11.37 5.52
N ASP A 53 -0.33 -12.21 6.55
CA ASP A 53 -0.14 -13.66 6.43
C ASP A 53 -1.46 -14.40 6.66
N ARG A 54 -1.92 -15.15 5.66
CA ARG A 54 -3.19 -15.87 5.71
C ARG A 54 -3.17 -17.06 6.67
N GLU A 55 -1.99 -17.61 6.99
CA GLU A 55 -1.87 -18.73 7.92
C GLU A 55 -2.08 -18.30 9.37
N LEU A 56 -1.69 -17.06 9.69
CA LEU A 56 -1.84 -16.47 11.03
C LEU A 56 -3.23 -15.86 11.27
N GLY A 57 -3.99 -15.56 10.22
CA GLY A 57 -5.33 -14.96 10.32
C GLY A 57 -5.31 -13.52 10.85
N PHE A 58 -6.44 -13.04 11.38
CA PHE A 58 -6.60 -11.67 11.84
C PHE A 58 -6.02 -11.49 13.26
N SER A 59 -4.98 -10.67 13.38
CA SER A 59 -4.42 -10.22 14.66
C SER A 59 -3.88 -8.78 14.53
N PRO A 60 -3.69 -8.04 15.64
CA PRO A 60 -3.26 -6.63 15.60
C PRO A 60 -2.03 -6.36 14.74
N ASP A 61 -1.03 -7.23 14.81
CA ASP A 61 0.23 -7.06 14.07
C ASP A 61 0.20 -7.65 12.66
N ASN A 62 -0.78 -8.53 12.38
CA ASN A 62 -0.88 -9.28 11.13
C ASN A 62 -1.98 -8.75 10.19
N VAL A 63 -2.40 -7.50 10.28
CA VAL A 63 -3.41 -6.93 9.38
C VAL A 63 -2.90 -5.74 8.59
N GLU A 64 -3.45 -5.54 7.39
CA GLU A 64 -3.22 -4.38 6.56
C GLU A 64 -4.47 -3.95 5.77
N TRP A 65 -4.48 -2.69 5.35
CA TRP A 65 -5.57 -2.13 4.55
C TRP A 65 -5.33 -2.36 3.05
N HIS A 66 -6.22 -3.10 2.42
CA HIS A 66 -6.26 -3.30 0.98
C HIS A 66 -7.33 -2.45 0.31
N PHE A 67 -7.20 -2.27 -1.00
CA PHE A 67 -8.24 -1.67 -1.83
C PHE A 67 -8.99 -2.75 -2.61
N ARG A 68 -10.32 -2.65 -2.62
CA ARG A 68 -11.18 -3.43 -3.51
C ARG A 68 -10.76 -3.11 -4.93
N LYS A 69 -10.16 -4.09 -5.60
CA LYS A 69 -9.86 -4.00 -7.03
C LYS A 69 -11.19 -3.87 -7.76
N THR A 70 -11.52 -2.68 -8.23
CA THR A 70 -12.54 -2.52 -9.25
C THR A 70 -12.01 -3.24 -10.48
N ARG A 71 -12.49 -4.47 -10.71
CA ARG A 71 -12.22 -5.12 -12.00
C ARG A 71 -12.87 -4.21 -13.04
N PRO A 72 -12.12 -3.63 -14.00
CA PRO A 72 -12.78 -2.99 -15.12
C PRO A 72 -13.66 -4.06 -15.76
N ILE A 73 -14.95 -3.76 -15.92
CA ILE A 73 -16.00 -4.66 -16.42
C ILE A 73 -15.63 -5.29 -17.79
N GLY A 74 -14.54 -4.86 -18.45
CA GLY A 74 -14.06 -5.38 -19.73
C GLY A 74 -12.99 -6.47 -19.73
N LYS A 75 -12.63 -7.14 -18.62
CA LYS A 75 -11.63 -8.24 -18.67
C LYS A 75 -12.05 -9.48 -17.87
N MET A 76 -13.20 -10.03 -18.23
CA MET A 76 -13.48 -11.44 -17.98
C MET A 76 -12.70 -12.27 -19.03
N THR A 77 -12.12 -13.38 -18.57
CA THR A 77 -11.33 -14.38 -19.31
C THR A 77 -9.84 -14.05 -19.54
N LYS A 78 -9.00 -14.70 -18.73
CA LYS A 78 -7.83 -15.38 -19.30
C LYS A 78 -7.71 -16.75 -18.65
N VAL A 79 -8.62 -17.63 -19.10
CA VAL A 79 -8.39 -19.07 -19.10
C VAL A 79 -7.07 -19.30 -19.85
N ARG A 80 -6.21 -20.15 -19.29
CA ARG A 80 -4.96 -20.61 -19.90
C ARG A 80 -5.24 -21.05 -21.34
N LYS A 81 -4.56 -20.47 -22.34
CA LYS A 81 -4.55 -21.05 -23.68
C LYS A 81 -3.26 -20.75 -24.43
N ASN A 82 -2.76 -21.83 -25.02
CA ASN A 82 -1.51 -21.95 -25.75
C ASN A 82 -1.40 -20.99 -26.94
N LYS A 83 -0.14 -20.76 -27.28
CA LYS A 83 0.43 -19.96 -28.37
C LYS A 83 -0.01 -20.48 -29.74
N ILE A 84 -0.80 -19.68 -30.49
CA ILE A 84 -0.89 -19.75 -31.96
C ILE A 84 -1.04 -18.30 -32.49
N GLN A 85 -0.32 -18.01 -33.58
CA GLN A 85 0.01 -16.70 -34.13
C GLN A 85 -1.17 -16.01 -34.86
N ALA A 86 -1.07 -14.69 -35.00
CA ALA A 86 -1.99 -13.73 -35.66
C ALA A 86 -1.99 -13.86 -37.22
N PRO A 87 -2.85 -13.19 -38.05
CA PRO A 87 -2.95 -11.70 -38.19
C PRO A 87 -4.35 -11.17 -38.69
N PRO A 88 -4.51 -9.94 -39.25
CA PRO A 88 -4.41 -8.63 -38.62
C PRO A 88 -5.67 -7.75 -38.83
N SER A 89 -5.90 -6.73 -37.98
CA SER A 89 -6.77 -5.61 -38.37
C SER A 89 -6.32 -4.28 -37.74
N ARG A 90 -6.08 -3.32 -38.63
CA ARG A 90 -5.55 -1.97 -38.44
C ARG A 90 -6.57 -1.08 -37.73
N THR A 91 -6.18 -0.44 -36.63
CA THR A 91 -6.51 0.97 -36.40
C THR A 91 -5.28 1.69 -35.84
N LYS A 92 -4.81 2.69 -36.59
CA LYS A 92 -3.69 3.56 -36.23
C LYS A 92 -4.09 4.39 -35.02
N LYS A 93 -3.44 4.18 -33.87
CA LYS A 93 -3.34 5.19 -32.80
C LYS A 93 -1.89 5.63 -32.71
N VAL A 94 -1.70 6.95 -32.73
CA VAL A 94 -0.41 7.63 -32.63
C VAL A 94 0.32 7.13 -31.38
N LYS A 95 1.38 6.35 -31.58
CA LYS A 95 2.25 5.87 -30.50
C LYS A 95 3.17 7.03 -30.10
N ARG A 96 3.00 7.57 -28.89
CA ARG A 96 4.15 8.21 -28.22
C ARG A 96 5.19 7.11 -27.99
N ALA A 97 6.42 7.37 -28.41
CA ALA A 97 7.51 6.41 -28.26
C ALA A 97 7.66 6.02 -26.78
N PRO A 98 7.75 4.72 -26.44
CA PRO A 98 8.06 4.31 -25.09
C PRO A 98 9.48 4.77 -24.76
N LEU A 99 9.64 5.60 -23.72
CA LEU A 99 10.95 5.94 -23.14
C LEU A 99 11.72 4.65 -22.89
N THR A 100 12.92 4.61 -23.46
CA THR A 100 13.84 3.47 -23.44
C THR A 100 14.23 3.12 -22.00
N ALA A 101 14.62 1.87 -21.76
CA ALA A 101 15.03 1.43 -20.43
C ALA A 101 16.22 2.25 -19.86
N ALA A 102 17.04 2.85 -20.72
CA ALA A 102 18.13 3.74 -20.34
C ALA A 102 17.62 5.07 -19.77
N GLU A 103 16.61 5.69 -20.39
CA GLU A 103 16.02 6.95 -19.93
C GLU A 103 15.34 6.80 -18.57
N LYS A 104 14.70 5.64 -18.32
CA LYS A 104 14.10 5.32 -17.03
C LYS A 104 15.13 5.09 -15.92
N LYS A 105 16.29 4.50 -16.24
CA LYS A 105 17.38 4.32 -15.27
C LYS A 105 18.01 5.66 -14.90
N ASN A 106 18.25 6.53 -15.88
CA ASN A 106 18.81 7.86 -15.62
C ASN A 106 17.89 8.71 -14.71
N LEU A 107 16.57 8.70 -14.96
CA LEU A 107 15.61 9.41 -14.08
C LEU A 107 15.54 8.82 -12.67
N ALA A 108 15.74 7.51 -12.52
CA ALA A 108 15.75 6.87 -11.20
C ALA A 108 17.06 7.15 -10.44
N GLU A 109 18.19 7.25 -11.13
CA GLU A 109 19.47 7.59 -10.52
C GLU A 109 19.51 9.06 -10.08
N THR A 110 19.01 10.00 -10.90
CA THR A 110 18.93 11.42 -10.50
C THR A 110 18.03 11.62 -9.27
N ALA A 111 16.90 10.92 -9.20
CA ALA A 111 16.01 10.97 -8.03
C ALA A 111 16.66 10.39 -6.75
N LYS A 112 17.50 9.37 -6.87
CA LYS A 112 18.26 8.83 -5.73
C LYS A 112 19.37 9.79 -5.29
N GLU A 113 20.01 10.47 -6.23
CA GLU A 113 21.09 11.41 -5.96
C GLU A 113 20.57 12.67 -5.25
N GLU A 114 19.41 13.19 -5.66
CA GLU A 114 18.73 14.27 -4.93
C GLU A 114 18.36 13.87 -3.51
N ARG A 115 17.92 12.62 -3.30
CA ARG A 115 17.60 12.12 -1.96
C ARG A 115 18.85 11.98 -1.08
N ARG A 116 19.97 11.50 -1.63
CA ARG A 116 21.25 11.41 -0.91
C ARG A 116 21.79 12.79 -0.55
N ARG A 117 21.66 13.77 -1.45
CA ARG A 117 22.11 15.15 -1.21
C ARG A 117 21.34 15.81 -0.08
N LYS A 118 20.00 15.69 -0.03
CA LYS A 118 19.20 16.23 1.09
C LYS A 118 19.59 15.60 2.43
N LEU A 119 19.89 14.30 2.45
CA LEU A 119 20.36 13.61 3.66
C LEU A 119 21.73 14.12 4.11
N ALA A 120 22.65 14.40 3.17
CA ALA A 120 23.96 14.95 3.48
C ALA A 120 23.86 16.38 4.03
N GLU A 121 23.01 17.22 3.45
CA GLU A 121 22.77 18.59 3.93
C GLU A 121 22.15 18.60 5.35
N GLU A 122 21.20 17.69 5.64
CA GLU A 122 20.66 17.52 7.00
C GLU A 122 21.72 17.03 7.99
N PHE A 123 22.62 16.13 7.55
CA PHE A 123 23.70 15.61 8.40
C PHE A 123 24.73 16.70 8.72
N GLU A 124 25.17 17.49 7.74
CA GLU A 124 26.09 18.61 7.96
C GLU A 124 25.48 19.69 8.87
N TYR A 125 24.18 19.96 8.72
CA TYR A 125 23.47 20.88 9.61
C TYR A 125 23.44 20.36 11.06
N TRP A 126 23.21 19.04 11.24
CA TRP A 126 23.24 18.40 12.54
C TRP A 126 24.64 18.40 13.17
N GLU A 127 25.68 18.11 12.39
CA GLU A 127 27.06 18.09 12.85
C GLU A 127 27.55 19.50 13.24
N ARG A 128 27.21 20.53 12.45
CA ARG A 128 27.52 21.93 12.78
C ARG A 128 26.84 22.37 14.08
N LYS A 129 25.57 21.98 14.28
CA LYS A 129 24.84 22.25 15.52
C LYS A 129 25.48 21.55 16.72
N ARG A 130 25.93 20.30 16.54
CA ARG A 130 26.65 19.53 17.57
C ARG A 130 28.00 20.15 17.93
N ASN A 131 28.79 20.60 16.95
CA ASN A 131 30.06 21.28 17.22
C ASN A 131 29.86 22.67 17.85
N SER A 132 28.77 23.38 17.55
CA SER A 132 28.43 24.63 18.23
C SER A 132 27.97 24.45 19.67
N SER A 133 27.52 23.25 20.07
CA SER A 133 27.11 22.97 21.45
C SER A 133 28.24 22.44 22.34
N SER A 134 29.42 22.13 21.79
CA SER A 134 30.59 21.65 22.53
C SER A 134 31.70 22.71 22.73
N GLY A 135 31.46 23.97 22.33
CA GLY A 135 32.41 25.08 22.42
C GLY A 135 32.12 26.12 23.51
N GLY A 136 31.32 25.78 24.53
CA GLY A 136 31.07 26.65 25.68
C GLY A 136 31.75 26.07 26.93
N SER A 137 33.04 26.36 27.09
CA SER A 137 33.77 26.32 28.37
C SER A 137 34.19 27.72 28.74
#